data_AF-A0A0F9RD60-F1
#
_entry.id   AF-A0A0F9RD60-F1
#
_cell.length_a   1.000
_cell.length_b   1.000
_cell.length_c   1.000
_cell.angle_alpha   90.00
_cell.angle_beta   90.00
_cell.angle_gamma   90.00
#
_symmetry.space_group_name_H-M   'P 1'
#
loop_
_entity.id
_entity.type
_entity.pdbx_description
1 polymer ?
#
loop_
_entity_poly.entity_id
_entity_poly.type
_entity_poly.pdbx_seq_one_letter_code
_entity_poly.pdbx_strand_id
1 'polypeptide(L)'
;MKNLNSLNHSRGSLHGQRGDEHNGVFNIKIDGKAYTIVASNGGEWEHVSVSNKKHVPSWRIMCRVKDMFFESDEVVMQLHPAKRNYVNIHENCLHLWRPLAAGIPVPPAIFV
;
A
#
# COMPACT_ATOMS: atom_id res chain seq x y z
N MET A 1 8.58 0.67 -6.60
CA MET A 1 7.24 1.27 -6.73
C MET A 1 7.07 1.87 -8.12
N LYS A 2 5.85 1.84 -8.67
CA LYS A 2 5.51 2.45 -9.97
C LYS A 2 5.53 3.98 -9.93
N ASN A 3 5.56 4.61 -11.11
CA ASN A 3 5.23 6.03 -11.24
C ASN A 3 3.72 6.26 -11.08
N LEU A 4 3.35 6.88 -9.97
CA LEU A 4 1.96 7.09 -9.53
C LEU A 4 1.26 8.25 -10.25
N ASN A 5 1.93 8.95 -11.19
CA ASN A 5 1.26 9.96 -12.02
C ASN A 5 0.19 9.35 -12.93
N SER A 6 0.32 8.07 -13.29
CA SER A 6 -0.71 7.29 -13.98
C SER A 6 -2.05 7.25 -13.21
N LEU A 7 -2.00 7.42 -11.88
CA LEU A 7 -3.17 7.41 -10.98
C LEU A 7 -3.66 8.81 -10.62
N ASN A 8 -3.16 9.88 -11.25
CA ASN A 8 -3.50 11.28 -10.93
C ASN A 8 -5.00 11.59 -11.00
N HIS A 9 -5.76 10.88 -11.85
CA HIS A 9 -7.21 10.99 -11.94
C HIS A 9 -7.94 10.60 -10.64
N SER A 10 -7.30 9.80 -9.77
CA SER A 10 -7.82 9.35 -8.47
C SER A 10 -7.12 10.00 -7.27
N ARG A 11 -6.09 10.81 -7.52
CA ARG A 11 -5.23 11.43 -6.50
C ARG A 11 -5.95 12.61 -5.82
N GLY A 12 -6.09 12.49 -4.51
CA GLY A 12 -6.63 13.53 -3.64
C GLY A 12 -5.56 14.52 -3.14
N SER A 13 -5.88 15.20 -2.05
CA SER A 13 -4.97 16.08 -1.31
C SER A 13 -5.02 15.72 0.17
N LEU A 14 -3.86 15.64 0.80
CA LEU A 14 -3.71 15.42 2.24
C LEU A 14 -2.95 16.62 2.82
N HIS A 15 -3.57 17.33 3.77
CA HIS A 15 -3.02 18.57 4.33
C HIS A 15 -2.64 19.63 3.27
N GLY A 16 -3.41 19.73 2.19
CA GLY A 16 -3.15 20.68 1.10
C GLY A 16 -2.11 20.20 0.08
N GLN A 17 -1.47 19.06 0.31
CA GLN A 17 -0.45 18.50 -0.58
C GLN A 17 -1.02 17.33 -1.40
N ARG A 18 -0.73 17.32 -2.71
CA ARG A 18 -1.14 16.22 -3.61
C ARG A 18 -0.15 15.05 -3.63
N GLY A 19 1.08 15.28 -3.16
CA GLY A 19 2.20 14.36 -3.35
C GLY A 19 2.82 14.47 -4.75
N ASP A 20 3.60 13.46 -5.12
CA ASP A 20 4.47 13.42 -6.30
C ASP A 20 4.34 12.08 -7.04
N GLU A 21 5.29 11.73 -7.92
CA GLU A 21 5.31 10.47 -8.66
C GLU A 21 5.41 9.20 -7.79
N HIS A 22 5.71 9.30 -6.49
CA HIS A 22 5.86 8.16 -5.57
C HIS A 22 5.11 8.32 -4.24
N ASN A 23 4.61 9.51 -3.92
CA ASN A 23 3.89 9.81 -2.69
C ASN A 23 2.50 10.34 -3.01
N GLY A 24 1.47 9.97 -2.24
CA GLY A 24 0.15 10.58 -2.39
C GLY A 24 -0.99 9.84 -1.70
N VAL A 25 -2.15 10.49 -1.66
CA VAL A 25 -3.43 9.89 -1.26
C VAL A 25 -4.31 9.68 -2.48
N PHE A 26 -4.95 8.53 -2.58
CA PHE A 26 -5.77 8.12 -3.71
C PHE A 26 -7.11 7.59 -3.20
N ASN A 27 -8.19 7.97 -3.87
CA ASN A 27 -9.52 7.43 -3.62
C ASN A 27 -9.93 6.60 -4.81
N ILE A 28 -9.81 5.28 -4.69
CA ILE A 28 -9.97 4.35 -5.82
C ILE A 28 -11.15 3.42 -5.55
N LYS A 29 -11.99 3.22 -6.57
CA LYS A 29 -13.10 2.27 -6.52
C LYS A 29 -12.66 0.93 -7.11
N ILE A 30 -12.64 -0.12 -6.29
CA ILE A 30 -12.25 -1.48 -6.68
C ILE A 30 -13.40 -2.42 -6.32
N ASP A 31 -13.88 -3.22 -7.27
CA ASP A 31 -15.04 -4.12 -7.10
C ASP A 31 -16.26 -3.44 -6.48
N GLY A 32 -16.56 -2.20 -6.91
CA GLY A 32 -17.72 -1.46 -6.42
C GLY A 32 -17.54 -0.76 -5.07
N LYS A 33 -16.43 -1.00 -4.36
CA LYS A 33 -16.14 -0.39 -3.05
C LYS A 33 -15.05 0.68 -3.15
N ALA A 34 -15.23 1.79 -2.44
CA ALA A 34 -14.24 2.87 -2.39
C ALA A 34 -13.19 2.59 -1.30
N TYR A 35 -11.92 2.77 -1.65
CA TYR A 35 -10.79 2.63 -0.74
C TYR A 35 -9.98 3.92 -0.73
N THR A 36 -9.53 4.32 0.46
CA THR A 36 -8.52 5.37 0.62
C THR A 36 -7.16 4.68 0.70
N ILE A 37 -6.30 4.99 -0.26
CA ILE A 37 -4.98 4.41 -0.41
C ILE A 37 -3.95 5.51 -0.22
N VAL A 38 -2.97 5.31 0.65
CA VAL A 38 -1.85 6.24 0.84
C VAL A 38 -0.59 5.52 0.45
N ALA A 39 0.18 6.11 -0.47
CA ALA A 39 1.49 5.64 -0.89
C ALA A 39 2.57 6.61 -0.42
N SER A 40 3.72 6.08 0.02
CA SER A 40 4.91 6.87 0.31
C SER A 40 6.21 6.08 0.12
N ASN A 41 7.33 6.79 -0.05
CA ASN A 41 8.66 6.19 -0.26
C ASN A 41 9.76 6.74 0.66
N GLY A 42 9.39 7.16 1.87
CA GLY A 42 10.30 7.78 2.84
C GLY A 42 10.93 6.80 3.83
N GLY A 43 12.05 7.20 4.44
CA GLY A 43 12.67 6.48 5.56
C GLY A 43 13.20 5.10 5.20
N GLU A 44 13.69 4.91 3.97
CA GLU A 44 14.17 3.62 3.42
C GLU A 44 13.06 2.57 3.18
N TRP A 45 11.80 2.99 3.13
CA TRP A 45 10.66 2.12 2.88
C TRP A 45 9.76 2.67 1.78
N GLU A 46 9.34 1.78 0.89
CA GLU A 46 8.13 1.96 0.10
C GLU A 46 6.94 1.39 0.85
N HIS A 47 5.86 2.16 0.86
CA HIS A 47 4.67 1.90 1.65
C HIS A 47 3.42 2.13 0.83
N VAL A 48 2.46 1.23 0.97
CA VAL A 48 1.07 1.47 0.58
C VAL A 48 0.15 1.02 1.71
N SER A 49 -0.64 1.95 2.24
CA SER A 49 -1.76 1.62 3.15
C SER A 49 -3.08 1.65 2.40
N VAL A 50 -3.98 0.73 2.73
CA VAL A 50 -5.29 0.58 2.11
C VAL A 50 -6.32 0.53 3.22
N SER A 51 -7.26 1.47 3.22
CA SER A 51 -8.30 1.54 4.23
C SER A 51 -9.69 1.72 3.62
N ASN A 52 -10.70 1.26 4.37
CA ASN A 52 -12.10 1.49 4.07
C ASN A 52 -12.88 1.73 5.37
N LYS A 53 -13.94 2.52 5.31
CA LYS A 53 -14.72 2.93 6.50
C LYS A 53 -15.44 1.78 7.21
N LYS A 54 -15.78 0.70 6.51
CA LYS A 54 -16.69 -0.36 7.00
C LYS A 54 -16.07 -1.76 7.00
N HIS A 55 -15.05 -2.01 6.19
CA HIS A 55 -14.53 -3.35 5.97
C HIS A 55 -13.01 -3.34 5.86
N VAL A 56 -12.36 -4.33 6.45
CA VAL A 56 -10.95 -4.63 6.15
C VAL A 56 -10.84 -4.99 4.65
N PRO A 57 -9.87 -4.42 3.91
CA PRO A 57 -9.60 -4.84 2.53
C PRO A 57 -9.37 -6.36 2.47
N SER A 58 -9.99 -7.04 1.50
CA SER A 58 -9.76 -8.48 1.33
C SER A 58 -8.41 -8.74 0.65
N TRP A 59 -7.91 -9.97 0.74
CA TRP A 59 -6.71 -10.40 0.01
C TRP A 59 -6.76 -10.03 -1.48
N ARG A 60 -7.90 -10.27 -2.15
CA ARG A 60 -8.11 -9.92 -3.56
C ARG A 60 -7.94 -8.42 -3.82
N ILE A 61 -8.41 -7.57 -2.91
CA ILE A 61 -8.24 -6.11 -3.02
C ILE A 61 -6.75 -5.75 -2.86
N MET A 62 -6.06 -6.37 -1.90
CA MET A 62 -4.63 -6.14 -1.67
C MET A 62 -3.78 -6.56 -2.88
N CYS A 63 -4.10 -7.68 -3.54
CA CYS A 63 -3.42 -8.08 -4.79
C CYS A 63 -3.57 -7.01 -5.88
N ARG A 64 -4.79 -6.50 -6.11
CA ARG A 64 -5.01 -5.45 -7.11
C ARG A 64 -4.28 -4.16 -6.76
N VAL A 65 -4.24 -3.80 -5.48
CA VAL A 65 -3.46 -2.64 -5.04
C VAL A 65 -1.97 -2.87 -5.28
N LYS A 66 -1.43 -4.06 -5.01
CA LYS A 66 -0.05 -4.39 -5.37
C LYS A 66 0.18 -4.14 -6.87
N ASP A 67 -0.68 -4.67 -7.73
CA ASP A 67 -0.54 -4.53 -9.18
C ASP A 67 -0.61 -3.07 -9.66
N MET A 68 -1.35 -2.21 -8.96
CA MET A 68 -1.48 -0.80 -9.29
C MET A 68 -0.29 0.06 -8.84
N PHE A 69 0.33 -0.27 -7.70
CA PHE A 69 1.33 0.59 -7.04
C PHE A 69 2.76 0.06 -7.10
N PHE A 70 2.96 -1.24 -7.29
CA PHE A 70 4.28 -1.89 -7.37
C PHE A 70 4.46 -2.58 -8.72
N GLU A 71 5.70 -2.77 -9.12
CA GLU A 71 6.04 -3.59 -10.28
C GLU A 71 5.72 -5.07 -10.04
N SER A 72 5.59 -5.84 -11.12
CA SER A 72 5.18 -7.25 -11.05
C SER A 72 6.20 -8.11 -10.30
N ASP A 73 7.49 -7.83 -10.48
CA ASP A 73 8.65 -8.48 -9.87
C ASP A 73 9.02 -7.94 -8.48
N GLU A 74 8.39 -6.85 -8.03
CA GLU A 74 8.60 -6.30 -6.70
C GLU A 74 7.92 -7.15 -5.62
N VAL A 75 8.75 -7.66 -4.70
CA VAL A 75 8.29 -8.32 -3.48
C VAL A 75 7.84 -7.26 -2.48
N VAL A 76 6.66 -7.45 -1.91
CA VAL A 76 6.09 -6.63 -0.84
C VAL A 76 5.58 -7.56 0.27
N MET A 77 5.55 -7.07 1.50
CA MET A 77 5.10 -7.84 2.66
C MET A 77 3.99 -7.14 3.43
N GLN A 78 3.06 -7.93 3.96
CA GLN A 78 2.16 -7.53 5.04
C GLN A 78 2.71 -8.15 6.32
N LEU A 79 2.97 -7.34 7.34
CA LEU A 79 3.58 -7.77 8.60
C LEU A 79 2.59 -7.62 9.74
N HIS A 80 2.71 -8.52 10.71
CA HIS A 80 2.18 -8.33 12.05
C HIS A 80 3.36 -8.01 12.99
N PRO A 81 3.67 -6.71 13.22
CA PRO A 81 4.64 -6.34 14.25
C PRO A 81 4.27 -6.92 15.62
N ALA A 82 5.21 -6.87 16.55
CA ALA A 82 4.88 -7.13 17.95
C ALA A 82 3.75 -6.20 18.40
N LYS A 83 2.75 -6.71 19.13
CA LYS A 83 1.56 -5.95 19.55
C LYS A 83 1.89 -4.63 20.26
N ARG A 84 2.98 -4.61 21.04
CA ARG A 84 3.49 -3.40 21.72
C ARG A 84 3.95 -2.28 20.78
N ASN A 85 4.23 -2.61 19.51
CA ASN A 85 4.65 -1.66 18.49
C ASN A 85 3.47 -1.24 17.59
N TYR A 86 2.25 -1.69 17.87
CA TYR A 86 1.07 -1.28 17.09
C TYR A 86 0.71 0.16 17.41
N VAL A 87 0.86 1.03 16.41
CA VAL A 87 0.28 2.37 16.39
C VAL A 87 -0.98 2.27 15.51
N ASN A 88 -2.07 1.76 16.08
CA ASN A 88 -3.30 1.52 15.30
C ASN A 88 -4.11 2.82 15.18
N ILE A 89 -4.01 3.49 14.03
CA ILE A 89 -4.73 4.74 13.73
C ILE A 89 -6.05 4.45 12.99
N HIS A 90 -6.14 3.32 12.28
CA HIS A 90 -7.29 2.96 11.45
C HIS A 90 -7.60 1.46 11.55
N GLU A 91 -8.74 1.12 12.16
CA GLU A 91 -9.14 -0.27 12.45
C GLU A 91 -9.25 -1.17 11.21
N ASN A 92 -9.65 -0.61 10.07
CA ASN A 92 -9.87 -1.32 8.82
C ASN A 92 -8.78 -1.02 7.77
N CYS A 93 -7.51 -1.05 8.19
CA CYS A 93 -6.36 -0.71 7.35
C CYS A 93 -5.39 -1.89 7.21
N LEU A 94 -4.99 -2.17 5.98
CA LEU A 94 -3.91 -3.11 5.67
C LEU A 94 -2.76 -2.37 4.97
N HIS A 95 -1.55 -2.92 5.05
CA HIS A 95 -0.34 -2.26 4.60
C HIS A 95 0.54 -3.20 3.79
N LEU A 96 1.04 -2.71 2.66
CA LEU A 96 2.13 -3.32 1.89
C LEU A 96 3.41 -2.53 2.16
N TRP A 97 4.48 -3.25 2.48
CA TRP A 97 5.79 -2.67 2.76
C TRP A 97 6.86 -3.31 1.88
N ARG A 98 7.80 -2.49 1.41
CA ARG A 98 9.04 -2.94 0.77
C ARG A 98 10.22 -2.12 1.29
N PRO A 99 11.23 -2.74 1.92
CA PRO A 99 12.46 -2.05 2.28
C PRO A 99 13.30 -1.75 1.03
N LEU A 100 13.95 -0.58 1.01
CA LEU A 100 14.85 -0.18 -0.07
C LEU A 100 16.29 -0.63 0.17
N ALA A 101 16.71 -0.69 1.44
CA ALA A 101 18.07 -1.04 1.83
C ALA A 101 18.35 -2.55 1.87
N ALA A 102 17.31 -3.40 1.85
CA ALA A 102 17.44 -4.85 1.94
C ALA A 102 16.35 -5.57 1.16
N GLY A 103 16.62 -6.79 0.69
CA GLY A 103 15.61 -7.65 0.07
C GLY A 103 14.69 -8.30 1.10
N ILE A 104 13.42 -8.49 0.75
CA ILE A 104 12.50 -9.31 1.55
C ILE A 104 12.86 -10.77 1.31
N PRO A 105 13.11 -11.57 2.37
CA PRO A 105 13.33 -13.00 2.20
C PRO A 105 12.05 -13.64 1.65
N VAL A 106 12.19 -14.36 0.55
CA VAL A 106 11.11 -15.17 -0.03
C VAL A 106 11.34 -16.63 0.34
N PRO A 107 10.26 -17.40 0.63
CA PRO A 107 10.40 -18.84 0.83
C PRO A 107 10.84 -19.51 -0.49
N PRO A 108 11.39 -20.74 -0.43
CA PRO A 108 11.61 -21.56 -1.62
C PRO A 108 10.35 -21.65 -2.49
N ALA A 109 10.52 -21.65 -3.82
CA ALA A 109 9.40 -21.61 -4.76
C ALA A 109 8.39 -22.77 -4.61
N ILE A 110 8.84 -23.91 -4.07
CA ILE A 110 7.98 -25.07 -3.79
C ILE A 110 6.97 -24.86 -2.63
N PHE A 111 7.12 -23.77 -1.86
CA PHE A 111 6.22 -23.43 -0.75
C PHE A 111 5.23 -22.31 -1.11
N VAL A 112 5.26 -21.81 -2.35
CA VAL A 112 4.46 -20.68 -2.85
C VAL A 112 3.34 -21.15 -3.76
#